data_AF-A0A0X3VJ98-F1
#
_entry.id   AF-A0A0X3VJ98-F1
#
_cell.length_a   1.000
_cell.length_b   1.000
_cell.length_c   1.000
_cell.angle_alpha   90.00
_cell.angle_beta   90.00
_cell.angle_gamma   90.00
#
_symmetry.space_group_name_H-M   'P 1'
#
loop_
_entity.id
_entity.type
_entity.pdbx_description
1 polymer ?
#
loop_
_entity_poly.entity_id
_entity_poly.type
_entity_poly.pdbx_seq_one_letter_code
_entity_poly.pdbx_strand_id
1 'polypeptide(L)'
;MKAFPDDSAEPTLAQRTVRRLRVKGLKLPQRPGEDAPELPPDLTELPDDALMQTFVELTNWSEFAGTRLAQAAVDEKQAETNLERYRALAAVKAKSEKSVTAQKAAAAADPQVHQFMDAYNTAYATRKLLESIYNGLNAKAAVVSRELTRRVGRNDRETRAQRWSS
;
A
#
# COMPACT_ATOMS: atom_id res chain seq x y z
N MET A 1 14.43 -24.06 1.38
CA MET A 1 15.43 -23.09 1.89
C MET A 1 14.70 -21.76 2.10
N LYS A 2 14.27 -21.45 3.34
CA LYS A 2 13.59 -20.18 3.64
C LYS A 2 14.68 -19.13 3.87
N ALA A 3 14.77 -18.14 2.99
CA ALA A 3 15.55 -16.94 3.26
C ALA A 3 14.84 -16.17 4.38
N PHE A 4 15.44 -16.16 5.57
CA PHE A 4 15.09 -15.21 6.61
C PHE A 4 15.60 -13.83 6.16
N PRO A 5 14.81 -12.75 6.27
CA PRO A 5 15.33 -11.42 6.00
C PRO A 5 16.42 -11.10 7.03
N ASP A 6 17.51 -10.54 6.52
CA ASP A 6 18.67 -10.08 7.26
C ASP A 6 18.27 -9.11 8.39
N ASP A 7 18.28 -9.60 9.62
CA ASP A 7 17.93 -8.87 10.85
C ASP A 7 19.05 -7.87 11.28
N SER A 8 20.05 -7.63 10.42
CA SER A 8 21.16 -6.69 10.66
C SER A 8 21.00 -5.32 9.98
N ALA A 9 19.92 -5.10 9.22
CA ALA A 9 19.64 -3.81 8.60
C ALA A 9 19.00 -2.83 9.60
N GLU A 10 19.51 -1.59 9.66
CA GLU A 10 18.88 -0.54 10.46
C GLU A 10 17.38 -0.41 10.13
N PRO A 11 16.52 -0.21 11.15
CA PRO A 11 15.09 -0.15 10.93
C PRO A 11 14.72 1.03 10.03
N THR A 12 13.81 0.79 9.08
CA THR A 12 13.40 1.81 8.10
C THR A 12 12.75 3.03 8.77
N LEU A 13 12.64 4.15 8.05
CA LEU A 13 11.97 5.33 8.57
C LEU A 13 10.50 5.03 8.93
N ALA A 14 9.81 4.21 8.13
CA ALA A 14 8.46 3.77 8.45
C ALA A 14 8.44 2.97 9.76
N GLN A 15 9.33 1.99 9.94
CA GLN A 15 9.38 1.18 11.18
C GLN A 15 9.63 2.03 12.42
N ARG A 16 10.57 2.98 12.35
CA ARG A 16 10.83 3.93 13.44
C ARG A 16 9.61 4.80 13.75
N THR A 17 8.89 5.24 12.72
CA THR A 17 7.67 6.04 12.86
C THR A 17 6.54 5.22 13.50
N VAL A 18 6.35 3.97 13.07
CA VAL A 18 5.39 3.03 13.67
C VAL A 18 5.67 2.82 15.16
N ARG A 19 6.94 2.66 15.55
CA ARG A 19 7.33 2.54 16.97
C ARG A 19 6.95 3.79 17.75
N ARG A 20 7.15 4.99 17.21
CA ARG A 20 6.74 6.26 17.85
C ARG A 20 5.23 6.37 18.00
N LEU A 21 4.45 5.94 17.00
CA LEU A 21 2.99 5.92 17.07
C LEU A 21 2.49 4.98 18.17
N ARG A 22 3.09 3.79 18.30
CA ARG A 22 2.76 2.83 19.37
C ARG A 22 3.00 3.40 20.76
N VAL A 23 4.10 4.13 20.96
CA VAL A 23 4.39 4.82 22.24
C VAL A 23 3.32 5.86 22.56
N LYS A 24 2.72 6.49 21.55
CA LYS A 24 1.59 7.43 21.69
C LYS A 24 0.22 6.75 21.83
N GLY A 25 0.18 5.43 21.98
CA GLY A 25 -1.07 4.67 22.12
C GLY A 25 -1.81 4.38 20.81
N LEU A 26 -1.26 4.79 19.66
CA LEU A 26 -1.87 4.50 18.36
C LEU A 26 -1.44 3.13 17.86
N LYS A 27 -2.43 2.27 17.60
CA LYS A 27 -2.24 0.93 17.03
C LYS A 27 -2.54 0.96 15.55
N LEU A 28 -1.63 0.41 14.76
CA LEU A 28 -1.87 0.19 13.34
C LEU A 28 -2.78 -1.04 13.15
N PRO A 29 -3.65 -1.03 12.13
CA PRO A 29 -4.43 -2.20 11.76
C PRO A 29 -3.53 -3.42 11.60
N GLN A 30 -3.97 -4.54 12.18
CA GLN A 30 -3.32 -5.84 11.98
C GLN A 30 -3.85 -6.48 10.69
N ARG A 31 -3.13 -7.49 10.19
CA ARG A 31 -3.60 -8.29 9.06
C ARG A 31 -4.94 -8.93 9.47
N PRO A 32 -6.07 -8.66 8.78
CA PRO A 32 -7.39 -9.12 9.23
C PRO A 32 -7.59 -10.64 9.16
N GLY A 33 -6.92 -11.31 8.23
CA GLY A 33 -6.97 -12.77 8.03
C GLY A 33 -5.81 -13.23 7.14
N GLU A 34 -5.89 -14.44 6.58
CA GLU A 34 -4.88 -14.88 5.60
C GLU A 34 -5.08 -14.15 4.27
N ASP A 35 -6.25 -14.27 3.65
CA ASP A 35 -6.51 -13.68 2.35
C ASP A 35 -7.64 -12.64 2.40
N ALA A 36 -7.57 -11.67 1.49
CA ALA A 36 -8.68 -10.74 1.27
C ALA A 36 -9.86 -11.49 0.67
N PRO A 37 -11.11 -11.17 1.05
CA PRO A 37 -12.27 -11.87 0.53
C PRO A 37 -12.37 -11.66 -0.99
N GLU A 38 -12.68 -12.75 -1.67
CA GLU A 38 -13.04 -12.73 -3.08
C GLU A 38 -14.53 -12.44 -3.22
N LEU A 39 -14.87 -11.65 -4.25
CA LEU A 39 -16.28 -11.41 -4.56
C LEU A 39 -16.75 -12.50 -5.52
N PRO A 40 -17.91 -13.11 -5.28
CA PRO A 40 -18.51 -14.00 -6.27
C PRO A 40 -18.85 -13.22 -7.54
N PRO A 41 -18.97 -13.91 -8.69
CA PRO A 41 -19.34 -13.27 -9.95
C PRO A 41 -20.75 -12.64 -9.89
N ASP A 42 -21.64 -13.20 -9.07
CA ASP A 42 -22.97 -12.66 -8.81
C ASP A 42 -23.17 -12.36 -7.31
N LEU A 43 -23.27 -11.09 -6.97
CA LEU A 43 -23.54 -10.63 -5.59
C LEU A 43 -25.01 -10.72 -5.20
N THR A 44 -25.91 -10.93 -6.14
CA THR A 44 -27.35 -11.01 -5.87
C THR A 44 -27.76 -12.31 -5.20
N GLU A 45 -26.95 -13.35 -5.34
CA GLU A 45 -27.14 -14.66 -4.71
C GLU A 45 -26.69 -14.69 -3.24
N LEU A 46 -25.84 -13.75 -2.81
CA LEU A 46 -25.41 -13.68 -1.42
C LEU A 46 -26.56 -13.20 -0.52
N PRO A 47 -26.78 -13.80 0.66
CA PRO A 47 -27.72 -13.26 1.64
C PRO A 47 -27.20 -11.95 2.26
N ASP A 48 -28.10 -11.16 2.85
CA ASP A 48 -27.78 -9.80 3.35
C ASP A 48 -26.70 -9.80 4.43
N ASP A 49 -26.72 -10.79 5.33
CA ASP A 49 -25.73 -10.99 6.39
C ASP A 49 -24.34 -11.29 5.81
N ALA A 50 -24.26 -12.17 4.81
CA ALA A 50 -23.00 -12.47 4.12
C ALA A 50 -22.45 -11.26 3.36
N LEU A 51 -23.30 -10.44 2.73
CA LEU A 51 -22.88 -9.19 2.09
C LEU A 51 -22.33 -8.18 3.11
N MET A 52 -23.01 -8.03 4.25
CA MET A 52 -22.56 -7.14 5.33
C MET A 52 -21.21 -7.60 5.90
N GLN A 53 -21.04 -8.91 6.14
CA GLN A 53 -19.77 -9.47 6.60
C GLN A 53 -18.65 -9.24 5.56
N THR A 54 -18.92 -9.54 4.29
CA THR A 54 -17.96 -9.32 3.20
C THR A 54 -17.55 -7.86 3.10
N PHE A 55 -18.49 -6.92 3.28
CA PHE A 55 -18.19 -5.49 3.30
C PHE A 55 -17.25 -5.10 4.45
N VAL A 56 -17.52 -5.58 5.66
CA VAL A 56 -16.66 -5.33 6.83
C VAL A 56 -15.26 -5.90 6.62
N GLU A 57 -15.16 -7.13 6.11
CA GLU A 57 -13.87 -7.75 5.82
C GLU A 57 -13.07 -6.98 4.77
N LEU A 58 -13.70 -6.54 3.67
CA LEU A 58 -13.06 -5.71 2.65
C LEU A 58 -12.56 -4.37 3.20
N THR A 59 -13.34 -3.72 4.07
CA THR A 59 -12.92 -2.47 4.73
C THR A 59 -11.74 -2.69 5.67
N ASN A 60 -11.75 -3.76 6.48
CA ASN A 60 -10.61 -4.08 7.35
C ASN A 60 -9.34 -4.34 6.52
N TRP A 61 -9.49 -5.04 5.39
CA TRP A 61 -8.38 -5.27 4.46
C TRP A 61 -7.92 -3.98 3.78
N SER A 62 -8.82 -3.08 3.39
CA SER A 62 -8.44 -1.80 2.78
C SER A 62 -7.72 -0.89 3.79
N GLU A 63 -8.14 -0.86 5.05
CA GLU A 63 -7.44 -0.14 6.12
C GLU A 63 -6.03 -0.70 6.37
N PHE A 64 -5.90 -2.02 6.42
CA PHE A 64 -4.60 -2.69 6.54
C PHE A 64 -3.69 -2.37 5.36
N ALA A 65 -4.17 -2.57 4.13
CA ALA A 65 -3.43 -2.29 2.90
C ALA A 65 -3.06 -0.80 2.81
N GLY A 66 -3.95 0.11 3.18
CA GLY A 66 -3.71 1.55 3.20
C GLY A 66 -2.61 1.94 4.19
N THR A 67 -2.57 1.30 5.35
CA THR A 67 -1.48 1.50 6.32
C THR A 67 -0.14 0.98 5.79
N ARG A 68 -0.13 -0.18 5.11
CA ARG A 68 1.09 -0.72 4.47
C ARG A 68 1.56 0.16 3.32
N LEU A 69 0.63 0.67 2.51
CA LEU A 69 0.90 1.60 1.43
C LEU A 69 1.56 2.88 1.98
N ALA A 70 1.03 3.45 3.07
CA ALA A 70 1.62 4.62 3.71
C ALA A 70 3.04 4.35 4.22
N GLN A 71 3.29 3.18 4.81
CA GLN A 71 4.64 2.77 5.22
C GLN A 71 5.58 2.70 4.02
N ALA A 72 5.17 2.03 2.94
CA ALA A 72 5.97 1.90 1.73
C ALA A 72 6.26 3.26 1.06
N ALA A 73 5.32 4.22 1.12
CA ALA A 73 5.54 5.57 0.62
C ALA A 73 6.58 6.35 1.44
N VAL A 74 6.59 6.18 2.76
CA VAL A 74 7.63 6.78 3.62
C VAL A 74 9.01 6.17 3.31
N ASP A 75 9.07 4.86 3.13
CA ASP A 75 10.32 4.15 2.85
C ASP A 75 10.86 4.46 1.44
N GLU A 76 9.99 4.56 0.43
CA GLU A 76 10.35 5.04 -0.92
C GLU A 76 10.94 6.45 -0.85
N LYS A 77 10.28 7.38 -0.13
CA LYS A 77 10.79 8.76 -0.03
C LYS A 77 12.15 8.83 0.67
N GLN A 78 12.36 7.99 1.68
CA GLN A 78 13.67 7.87 2.33
C GLN A 78 14.74 7.30 1.38
N ALA A 79 14.39 6.30 0.58
CA ALA A 79 15.30 5.71 -0.40
C ALA A 79 15.67 6.71 -1.51
N GLU A 80 14.70 7.50 -1.99
CA GLU A 80 14.92 8.59 -2.94
C GLU A 80 15.90 9.62 -2.38
N THR A 81 15.67 10.07 -1.14
CA THR A 81 16.54 11.03 -0.45
C THR A 81 17.97 10.49 -0.30
N ASN A 82 18.11 9.19 -0.01
CA ASN A 82 19.42 8.54 0.08
C ASN A 82 20.09 8.49 -1.30
N LEU A 83 19.37 8.11 -2.35
CA LEU A 83 19.89 8.09 -3.72
C LEU A 83 20.38 9.48 -4.15
N GLU A 84 19.62 10.53 -3.89
CA GLU A 84 20.01 11.92 -4.18
C GLU A 84 21.30 12.31 -3.45
N ARG A 85 21.40 11.97 -2.16
CA ARG A 85 22.61 12.22 -1.36
C ARG A 85 23.83 11.54 -1.97
N TYR A 86 23.73 10.26 -2.33
CA TYR A 86 24.87 9.52 -2.86
C TYR A 86 25.23 9.92 -4.30
N ARG A 87 24.25 10.34 -5.11
CA ARG A 87 24.53 11.00 -6.41
C ARG A 87 25.35 12.27 -6.23
N ALA A 88 24.99 13.10 -5.24
CA ALA A 88 25.75 14.33 -4.95
C ALA A 88 27.19 14.01 -4.47
N LEU A 89 27.36 13.01 -3.60
CA LEU A 89 28.68 12.57 -3.14
C LEU A 89 29.53 12.00 -4.29
N ALA A 90 28.94 11.18 -5.16
CA ALA A 90 29.62 10.65 -6.34
C ALA A 90 30.06 11.76 -7.30
N ALA A 91 29.21 12.78 -7.50
CA ALA A 91 29.58 13.96 -8.30
C ALA A 91 30.74 14.75 -7.70
N VAL A 92 30.81 14.89 -6.37
CA VAL A 92 31.95 15.53 -5.69
C VAL A 92 33.22 14.71 -5.85
N LYS A 93 33.14 13.39 -5.67
CA LYS A 93 34.26 12.46 -5.84
C LYS A 93 34.82 12.47 -7.26
N ALA A 94 33.94 12.57 -8.25
CA ALA A 94 34.32 12.59 -9.66
C ALA A 94 35.00 13.90 -10.09
N LYS A 95 35.01 14.98 -9.29
CA LYS A 95 35.59 16.29 -9.66
C LYS A 95 37.07 16.23 -10.05
N SER A 96 37.81 15.20 -9.64
CA SER A 96 39.21 14.99 -10.03
C SER A 96 39.37 14.61 -11.51
N GLU A 97 38.29 14.26 -12.22
CA GLU A 97 38.35 13.90 -13.62
C GLU A 97 38.58 15.10 -14.56
N LYS A 98 39.33 14.85 -15.63
CA LYS A 98 39.90 15.89 -16.51
C LYS A 98 38.88 16.60 -17.40
N SER A 99 37.69 16.03 -17.60
CA SER A 99 36.63 16.62 -18.43
C SER A 99 35.26 16.45 -17.78
N VAL A 100 34.33 17.36 -18.06
CA VAL A 100 32.94 17.27 -17.55
C VAL A 100 32.28 15.95 -17.95
N THR A 101 32.58 15.43 -19.15
CA THR A 101 32.09 14.14 -19.62
C THR A 101 32.64 12.99 -18.77
N ALA A 102 33.93 12.99 -18.47
CA ALA A 102 34.56 11.99 -17.60
C ALA A 102 34.03 12.08 -16.16
N GLN A 103 33.81 13.30 -15.64
CA GLN A 103 33.20 13.53 -14.32
C GLN A 103 31.80 12.90 -14.23
N LYS A 104 30.93 13.14 -15.23
CA LYS A 104 29.59 12.56 -15.27
C LYS A 104 29.62 11.03 -15.37
N ALA A 105 30.48 10.49 -16.23
CA ALA A 105 30.63 9.04 -16.38
C ALA A 105 31.11 8.37 -15.09
N ALA A 106 32.14 8.93 -14.44
CA ALA A 106 32.67 8.43 -13.17
C ALA A 106 31.64 8.51 -12.04
N ALA A 107 30.88 9.60 -11.94
CA ALA A 107 29.82 9.73 -10.95
C ALA A 107 28.65 8.76 -11.19
N ALA A 108 28.28 8.52 -12.46
CA ALA A 108 27.23 7.58 -12.83
C ALA A 108 27.63 6.11 -12.61
N ALA A 109 28.92 5.81 -12.69
CA ALA A 109 29.47 4.48 -12.46
C ALA A 109 29.78 4.18 -10.98
N ASP A 110 29.49 5.11 -10.06
CA ASP A 110 29.78 4.89 -8.64
C ASP A 110 28.91 3.74 -8.08
N PRO A 111 29.52 2.67 -7.51
CA PRO A 111 28.77 1.51 -7.02
C PRO A 111 27.71 1.84 -5.96
N GLN A 112 27.92 2.88 -5.15
CA GLN A 112 26.95 3.28 -4.14
C GLN A 112 25.71 3.89 -4.79
N VAL A 113 25.88 4.66 -5.88
CA VAL A 113 24.73 5.20 -6.63
C VAL A 113 23.87 4.07 -7.18
N HIS A 114 24.48 3.00 -7.71
CA HIS A 114 23.75 1.81 -8.17
C HIS A 114 23.03 1.11 -7.02
N GLN A 115 23.70 0.88 -5.89
CA GLN A 115 23.09 0.26 -4.71
C GLN A 115 21.86 1.03 -4.22
N PHE A 116 21.95 2.36 -4.09
CA PHE A 116 20.82 3.18 -3.63
C PHE A 116 19.74 3.33 -4.70
N MET A 117 20.09 3.21 -5.98
CA MET A 117 19.11 3.13 -7.06
C MET A 117 18.26 1.87 -6.94
N ASP A 118 18.90 0.72 -6.73
CA ASP A 118 18.19 -0.56 -6.59
C ASP A 118 17.28 -0.57 -5.35
N ALA A 119 17.73 0.03 -4.25
CA ALA A 119 16.92 0.20 -3.04
C ALA A 119 15.70 1.10 -3.31
N TYR A 120 15.89 2.22 -4.01
CA TYR A 120 14.79 3.11 -4.41
C TYR A 120 13.80 2.41 -5.36
N ASN A 121 14.28 1.73 -6.38
CA ASN A 121 13.45 0.99 -7.33
C ASN A 121 12.63 -0.10 -6.64
N THR A 122 13.24 -0.81 -5.69
CA THR A 122 12.56 -1.80 -4.87
C THR A 122 11.43 -1.17 -4.05
N ALA A 123 11.72 -0.08 -3.34
CA ALA A 123 10.73 0.62 -2.53
C ALA A 123 9.57 1.19 -3.37
N TYR A 124 9.89 1.77 -4.55
CA TYR A 124 8.92 2.22 -5.54
C TYR A 124 8.01 1.08 -5.98
N ALA A 125 8.59 -0.07 -6.37
CA ALA A 125 7.83 -1.24 -6.81
C ALA A 125 6.90 -1.76 -5.71
N THR A 126 7.39 -1.88 -4.47
CA THR A 126 6.58 -2.29 -3.32
C THR A 126 5.42 -1.34 -3.09
N ARG A 127 5.66 -0.02 -3.07
CA ARG A 127 4.58 0.97 -2.92
C ARG A 127 3.55 0.86 -4.05
N LYS A 128 4.00 0.72 -5.30
CA LYS A 128 3.09 0.61 -6.46
C LYS A 128 2.21 -0.64 -6.43
N LEU A 129 2.75 -1.78 -5.99
CA LEU A 129 1.95 -2.99 -5.81
C LEU A 129 0.93 -2.83 -4.68
N LEU A 130 1.33 -2.24 -3.55
CA LEU A 130 0.40 -1.94 -2.45
C LEU A 130 -0.69 -0.94 -2.86
N GLU A 131 -0.37 0.04 -3.68
CA GLU A 131 -1.33 1.00 -4.24
C GLU A 131 -2.38 0.29 -5.08
N SER A 132 -1.96 -0.63 -5.95
CA SER A 132 -2.87 -1.46 -6.74
C SER A 132 -3.79 -2.32 -5.87
N ILE A 133 -3.24 -2.99 -4.86
CA ILE A 133 -4.01 -3.82 -3.92
C ILE A 133 -5.04 -2.97 -3.15
N TYR A 134 -4.60 -1.85 -2.57
CA TYR A 134 -5.46 -0.93 -1.83
C TYR A 134 -6.62 -0.42 -2.68
N ASN A 135 -6.34 0.00 -3.92
CA ASN A 135 -7.36 0.48 -4.85
C ASN A 135 -8.35 -0.63 -5.23
N GLY A 136 -7.86 -1.86 -5.47
CA GLY A 136 -8.69 -3.02 -5.75
C GLY A 136 -9.64 -3.36 -4.60
N LEU A 137 -9.15 -3.33 -3.36
CA LEU A 137 -9.96 -3.58 -2.16
C LEU A 137 -11.07 -2.53 -1.99
N ASN A 138 -10.74 -1.24 -2.17
CA ASN A 138 -11.73 -0.18 -2.12
C ASN A 138 -12.77 -0.28 -3.22
N ALA A 139 -12.36 -0.66 -4.44
CA ALA A 139 -13.28 -0.89 -5.55
C ALA A 139 -14.26 -2.03 -5.23
N LYS A 140 -13.76 -3.17 -4.72
CA LYS A 140 -14.59 -4.29 -4.26
C LYS A 140 -15.57 -3.85 -3.16
N ALA A 141 -15.08 -3.15 -2.13
CA ALA A 141 -15.92 -2.65 -1.04
C ALA A 141 -17.03 -1.73 -1.55
N ALA A 142 -16.73 -0.85 -2.52
CA ALA A 142 -17.70 0.03 -3.13
C ALA A 142 -18.80 -0.72 -3.90
N VAL A 143 -18.45 -1.82 -4.59
CA VAL A 143 -19.45 -2.65 -5.28
C VAL A 143 -20.39 -3.32 -4.27
N VAL A 144 -19.86 -3.91 -3.20
CA VAL A 144 -20.69 -4.53 -2.14
C VAL A 144 -21.58 -3.49 -1.46
N SER A 145 -21.04 -2.31 -1.15
CA SER A 145 -21.81 -1.20 -0.55
C SER A 145 -22.98 -0.75 -1.44
N ARG A 146 -22.78 -0.69 -2.76
CA ARG A 146 -23.84 -0.37 -3.72
C ARG A 146 -24.93 -1.44 -3.74
N GLU A 147 -24.56 -2.72 -3.67
CA GLU A 147 -25.54 -3.81 -3.60
C GLU A 147 -26.38 -3.75 -2.33
N LEU A 148 -25.74 -3.55 -1.17
CA LEU A 148 -26.43 -3.35 0.11
C LEU A 148 -27.43 -2.19 0.03
N THR A 149 -27.00 -1.06 -0.53
CA THR A 149 -27.86 0.12 -0.74
C THR A 149 -29.04 -0.20 -1.67
N ARG A 150 -28.82 -0.97 -2.73
CA ARG A 150 -29.86 -1.41 -3.67
C ARG A 150 -30.93 -2.25 -2.98
N ARG A 151 -30.55 -3.14 -2.06
CA ARG A 151 -31.48 -4.00 -1.32
C ARG A 151 -32.37 -3.21 -0.35
N VAL A 152 -31.77 -2.30 0.41
CA VAL A 152 -32.52 -1.39 1.31
C VAL A 152 -33.55 -0.58 0.51
N GLY A 153 -33.16 -0.02 -0.64
CA GLY A 153 -34.07 0.76 -1.48
C GLY A 153 -35.22 -0.03 -2.13
N ARG A 154 -35.06 -1.35 -2.36
CA ARG A 154 -36.14 -2.22 -2.86
C ARG A 154 -37.16 -2.52 -1.77
N ASN A 155 -36.71 -2.91 -0.58
CA ASN A 155 -37.57 -3.23 0.56
C ASN A 155 -38.52 -2.07 0.90
N ASP A 156 -38.03 -0.82 0.85
CA ASP A 156 -38.86 0.36 1.11
C ASP A 156 -39.93 0.62 0.04
N ARG A 157 -39.65 0.29 -1.23
CA ARG A 157 -40.59 0.46 -2.34
C ARG A 157 -41.67 -0.61 -2.33
N GLU A 158 -41.30 -1.87 -2.09
CA GLU A 158 -42.23 -2.99 -1.99
C GLU A 158 -43.19 -2.82 -0.81
N THR A 159 -42.68 -2.42 0.36
CA THR A 159 -43.50 -2.14 1.54
C THR A 159 -44.48 -0.99 1.29
N ARG A 160 -44.08 0.05 0.55
CA ARG A 160 -44.97 1.15 0.16
C ARG A 160 -46.02 0.71 -0.86
N ALA A 161 -45.64 -0.09 -1.87
CA ALA A 161 -46.60 -0.60 -2.85
C ALA A 161 -47.69 -1.46 -2.19
N GLN A 162 -47.32 -2.32 -1.24
CA GLN A 162 -48.27 -3.17 -0.50
C GLN A 162 -49.27 -2.37 0.35
N ARG A 163 -48.87 -1.21 0.90
CA ARG A 163 -49.76 -0.33 1.67
C ARG A 163 -50.81 0.39 0.83
N TRP A 164 -50.57 0.55 -0.47
CA TRP A 164 -51.51 1.22 -1.39
C TRP A 164 -52.30 0.22 -2.26
N SER A 165 -52.00 -1.08 -2.14
CA SER A 165 -52.71 -2.16 -2.82
C SER A 165 -53.62 -2.98 -1.90
N SER A 166 -53.81 -2.57 -0.65
CA SER A 166 -54.85 -3.04 0.28
C SER A 166 -55.87 -1.93 0.50
#